data_AF-A0A521MHW1-F1
#
_entry.id   AF-A0A521MHW1-F1
#
_cell.length_a   1.000
_cell.length_b   1.000
_cell.length_c   1.000
_cell.angle_alpha   90.00
_cell.angle_beta   90.00
_cell.angle_gamma   90.00
#
_symmetry.space_group_name_H-M   'P 1'
#
loop_
_entity.id
_entity.type
_entity.pdbx_description
1 polymer ?
#
loop_
_entity_poly.entity_id
_entity_poly.type
_entity_poly.pdbx_seq_one_letter_code
_entity_poly.pdbx_strand_id
1 'polypeptide(L)'
;ESLETILREAGLGAVVEELKATNTLAFSFLRGNAEYNRAVHDLSATIDALAAIPSLDVALREATDRLGMETSEALWSEQQRLREALADAKRALTDLAQGGDGGGV
;
A
#
# COMPACT_ATOMS: atom_id res chain seq x y z
N GLU A 1 -17.91 -17.22 6.81
CA GLU A 1 -16.48 -17.51 6.97
C GLU A 1 -15.73 -16.21 7.19
N SER A 2 -14.68 -16.20 8.01
CA SER A 2 -13.89 -14.98 8.25
C SER A 2 -12.88 -14.77 7.13
N LEU A 3 -12.64 -13.51 6.75
CA LEU A 3 -11.67 -13.13 5.70
C LEU A 3 -10.28 -13.74 5.94
N GLU A 4 -9.86 -13.86 7.20
CA GLU A 4 -8.61 -14.54 7.58
C GLU A 4 -8.55 -15.99 7.10
N THR A 5 -9.67 -16.72 7.18
CA THR A 5 -9.76 -18.10 6.69
C THR A 5 -9.63 -18.14 5.17
N ILE A 6 -10.31 -17.24 4.47
CA ILE A 6 -10.27 -17.13 3.00
C ILE A 6 -8.85 -16.82 2.51
N LEU A 7 -8.17 -15.88 3.16
CA LEU A 7 -6.80 -15.50 2.81
C LEU A 7 -5.77 -16.61 3.12
N ARG A 8 -5.97 -17.39 4.19
CA ARG A 8 -5.14 -18.56 4.48
C ARG A 8 -5.37 -19.68 3.47
N GLU A 9 -6.61 -19.95 3.10
CA GLU A 9 -6.95 -20.95 2.09
C GLU A 9 -6.43 -20.59 0.70
N ALA A 10 -6.34 -19.29 0.39
CA ALA A 10 -5.73 -18.78 -0.84
C ALA A 10 -4.17 -18.79 -0.83
N GLY A 11 -3.53 -19.27 0.25
CA GLY A 11 -2.07 -19.32 0.36
C GLY A 11 -1.41 -17.98 0.74
N LEU A 12 -2.20 -16.95 1.09
CA LEU A 12 -1.73 -15.61 1.47
C LEU A 12 -1.49 -15.47 2.98
N GLY A 13 -1.29 -16.59 3.70
CA GLY A 13 -1.14 -16.60 5.15
C GLY A 13 0.04 -15.74 5.66
N ALA A 14 1.16 -15.69 4.93
CA ALA A 14 2.29 -14.83 5.29
C ALA A 14 1.95 -13.34 5.21
N VAL A 15 1.16 -12.94 4.21
CA VAL A 15 0.68 -11.57 4.04
C VAL A 15 -0.27 -11.19 5.17
N VAL A 16 -1.11 -12.12 5.65
CA VAL A 16 -1.97 -11.92 6.83
C VAL A 16 -1.15 -11.67 8.09
N GLU A 17 -0.09 -12.45 8.32
CA GLU A 17 0.77 -12.26 9.49
C GLU A 17 1.57 -10.95 9.41
N GLU A 18 1.99 -10.54 8.20
CA GLU A 18 2.66 -9.26 7.96
C GLU A 18 1.70 -8.07 8.16
N LEU A 19 0.45 -8.18 7.68
CA LEU A 19 -0.64 -7.22 7.93
C LEU A 19 -0.95 -7.09 9.43
N LYS A 20 -0.94 -8.20 10.19
CA LYS A 20 -1.17 -8.22 11.64
C LYS A 20 0.03 -7.67 12.44
N ALA A 21 1.25 -8.02 12.03
CA ALA A 21 2.48 -7.54 12.65
C ALA A 21 2.65 -6.02 12.47
N THR A 22 2.18 -5.49 11.34
CA THR A 22 2.09 -4.06 11.05
C THR A 22 0.86 -3.46 11.73
N ASN A 23 0.74 -3.65 13.06
CA ASN A 23 -0.34 -3.37 14.04
C ASN A 23 -0.92 -1.93 14.01
N THR A 24 -1.22 -1.42 12.83
CA THR A 24 -1.42 -0.01 12.49
C THR A 24 -2.55 0.19 11.50
N LEU A 25 -3.10 -0.87 10.92
CA LEU A 25 -4.04 -0.73 9.81
C LEU A 25 -5.41 -1.32 10.19
N ALA A 26 -6.28 -0.46 10.72
CA ALA A 26 -7.66 -0.77 11.10
C ALA A 26 -8.57 -0.86 9.86
N PHE A 27 -8.13 -1.65 8.87
CA PHE A 27 -8.75 -1.79 7.57
C PHE A 27 -10.24 -2.04 7.69
N SER A 28 -11.02 -1.36 6.85
CA SER A 28 -12.48 -1.47 6.80
C SER A 28 -12.93 -2.94 6.74
N PHE A 29 -12.30 -3.76 5.89
CA PHE A 29 -12.61 -5.18 5.70
C PHE A 29 -12.31 -6.09 6.90
N LEU A 30 -11.58 -5.61 7.91
CA LEU A 30 -11.37 -6.32 9.19
C LEU A 30 -12.45 -5.97 10.23
N ARG A 31 -13.30 -4.96 9.97
CA ARG A 31 -14.43 -4.60 10.84
C ARG A 31 -15.66 -5.40 10.44
N GLY A 32 -16.32 -6.04 11.42
CA GLY A 32 -17.49 -6.92 11.20
C GLY A 32 -18.75 -6.28 10.61
N ASN A 33 -18.74 -4.97 10.31
CA ASN A 33 -19.85 -4.22 9.70
C ASN A 33 -19.47 -3.58 8.34
N ALA A 34 -18.37 -3.98 7.72
CA ALA A 34 -18.02 -3.46 6.41
C ALA A 34 -18.94 -4.03 5.32
N GLU A 35 -19.45 -3.15 4.46
CA GLU A 35 -20.19 -3.57 3.27
C GLU A 35 -19.29 -4.43 2.38
N TYR A 36 -19.78 -5.60 1.97
CA TYR A 36 -18.99 -6.60 1.23
C TYR A 36 -18.26 -6.01 0.00
N ASN A 37 -18.96 -5.22 -0.82
CA ASN A 37 -18.37 -4.60 -2.01
C ASN A 37 -17.27 -3.61 -1.65
N ARG A 38 -17.45 -2.83 -0.57
CA ARG A 38 -16.44 -1.89 -0.06
C ARG A 38 -15.24 -2.64 0.50
N ALA A 39 -15.48 -3.73 1.24
CA ALA A 39 -14.42 -4.57 1.80
C ALA A 39 -13.55 -5.22 0.71
N VAL A 40 -14.16 -5.74 -0.37
CA VAL A 40 -13.44 -6.31 -1.51
C VAL A 40 -12.64 -5.24 -2.25
N HIS A 41 -13.24 -4.07 -2.49
CA HIS A 41 -12.55 -2.95 -3.14
C HIS A 41 -11.34 -2.48 -2.32
N ASP A 42 -11.52 -2.27 -1.01
CA ASP A 42 -10.46 -1.80 -0.12
C ASP A 42 -9.35 -2.85 0.04
N LEU A 43 -9.69 -4.15 0.02
CA LEU A 43 -8.72 -5.24 0.01
C LEU A 43 -7.88 -5.24 -1.28
N SER A 44 -8.52 -5.13 -2.45
CA SER A 44 -7.80 -5.06 -3.74
C SER A 44 -6.84 -3.87 -3.77
N ALA A 45 -7.32 -2.69 -3.37
CA ALA A 45 -6.49 -1.48 -3.32
C ALA A 45 -5.32 -1.61 -2.32
N THR A 46 -5.54 -2.32 -1.21
CA THR A 46 -4.47 -2.62 -0.23
C THR A 46 -3.41 -3.53 -0.85
N ILE A 47 -3.82 -4.59 -1.54
CA ILE A 47 -2.90 -5.52 -2.21
C ILE A 47 -2.09 -4.80 -3.29
N ASP A 48 -2.74 -3.98 -4.13
CA ASP A 48 -2.08 -3.23 -5.19
C ASP A 48 -1.01 -2.28 -4.62
N ALA A 49 -1.32 -1.56 -3.55
CA ALA A 49 -0.38 -0.66 -2.91
C ALA A 49 0.78 -1.41 -2.22
N LEU A 50 0.50 -2.52 -1.53
CA LEU A 50 1.54 -3.37 -0.93
C LEU A 50 2.47 -3.98 -2.00
N ALA A 51 1.94 -4.35 -3.16
CA ALA A 51 2.73 -4.89 -4.27
C ALA A 51 3.58 -3.80 -4.96
N ALA A 52 3.08 -2.57 -5.05
CA ALA A 52 3.78 -1.46 -5.70
C ALA A 52 4.95 -0.92 -4.88
N ILE A 53 4.81 -0.83 -3.55
CA ILE A 53 5.79 -0.17 -2.66
C ILE A 53 7.21 -0.75 -2.81
N PRO A 54 7.47 -2.07 -2.74
CA PRO A 54 8.82 -2.61 -2.87
C PRO A 54 9.47 -2.26 -4.21
N SER A 55 8.70 -2.32 -5.30
CA SER A 55 9.19 -2.00 -6.64
C SER A 55 9.55 -0.51 -6.77
N LEU A 56 8.73 0.37 -6.18
CA LEU A 56 8.97 1.82 -6.14
C LEU A 56 10.18 2.18 -5.26
N ASP A 57 10.34 1.53 -4.11
CA ASP A 57 11.50 1.72 -3.22
C ASP A 57 12.82 1.31 -3.92
N VAL A 58 12.83 0.19 -4.66
CA VAL A 58 13.99 -0.22 -5.47
C VAL A 58 14.27 0.77 -6.59
N ALA A 59 13.25 1.14 -7.37
CA ALA A 59 13.41 2.08 -8.48
C ALA A 59 13.92 3.45 -8.00
N LEU A 60 13.40 3.95 -6.87
CA LEU A 60 13.84 5.19 -6.26
C LEU A 60 15.32 5.12 -5.81
N ARG A 61 15.73 3.99 -5.23
CA ARG A 61 17.13 3.78 -4.84
C ARG A 61 18.04 3.81 -6.05
N GLU A 62 17.70 3.08 -7.11
CA GLU A 62 18.49 3.09 -8.36
C GLU A 62 18.55 4.48 -8.99
N ALA A 63 17.44 5.22 -9.02
CA ALA A 63 17.42 6.59 -9.54
C ALA A 63 18.31 7.52 -8.72
N THR A 64 18.33 7.34 -7.39
CA THR A 64 19.19 8.11 -6.49
C THR A 64 20.67 7.77 -6.69
N ASP A 65 21.01 6.49 -6.88
CA ASP A 65 22.37 6.05 -7.17
C ASP A 65 22.86 6.63 -8.51
N ARG A 66 22.02 6.62 -9.56
CA ARG A 66 22.33 7.24 -10.85
C ARG A 66 22.55 8.75 -10.72
N LEU A 67 21.69 9.46 -9.98
CA LEU A 67 21.83 10.90 -9.75
C LEU A 67 23.13 11.25 -8.99
N GLY A 68 23.59 10.36 -8.12
CA GLY A 68 24.87 10.49 -7.42
C GLY A 68 26.10 10.31 -8.32
N MET A 69 25.94 9.60 -9.45
CA MET A 69 27.00 9.43 -10.46
C MET A 69 26.97 10.52 -11.52
N GLU A 70 25.77 10.96 -11.92
CA GLU A 70 25.54 11.96 -12.96
C GLU A 70 24.42 12.91 -12.52
N THR A 71 24.72 14.20 -12.42
CA THR A 71 23.72 15.21 -12.09
C THR A 71 23.07 15.74 -13.37
N SER A 72 21.80 15.39 -13.57
CA SER A 72 20.98 15.85 -14.70
C SER A 72 19.57 16.18 -14.24
N GLU A 73 18.97 17.22 -14.82
CA GLU A 73 17.58 17.61 -14.56
C GLU A 73 16.60 16.48 -14.88
N ALA A 74 16.89 15.68 -15.91
CA ALA A 74 16.08 14.52 -16.26
C ALA A 74 16.12 13.43 -15.17
N LEU A 75 17.30 13.17 -14.61
CA LEU A 75 17.47 12.19 -13.52
C LEU A 75 16.83 12.69 -12.22
N TRP A 76 16.89 13.99 -11.95
CA TRP A 76 16.21 14.59 -10.81
C TRP A 76 14.68 14.52 -10.96
N SER A 77 14.15 14.84 -12.15
CA SER A 77 12.72 14.74 -12.44
C SER A 77 12.21 13.30 -12.26
N GLU A 78 12.97 12.30 -12.72
CA GLU A 78 12.63 10.89 -12.52
C GLU A 78 12.64 10.49 -11.04
N GLN A 79 13.69 10.87 -10.30
CA GLN A 79 13.75 10.62 -8.86
C GLN A 79 12.55 11.23 -8.14
N GLN A 80 12.16 12.47 -8.49
CA GLN A 80 11.02 13.16 -7.89
C GLN A 80 9.70 12.44 -8.20
N ARG A 81 9.47 12.01 -9.44
CA ARG A 81 8.29 11.21 -9.81
C ARG A 81 8.20 9.92 -9.01
N LEU A 82 9.32 9.22 -8.83
CA LEU A 82 9.37 7.98 -8.04
C LEU A 82 9.11 8.23 -6.56
N ARG A 83 9.60 9.34 -6.00
CA ARG A 83 9.30 9.75 -4.62
C ARG A 83 7.81 10.02 -4.42
N GLU A 84 7.19 10.75 -5.35
CA GLU A 84 5.77 11.07 -5.31
C GLU A 84 4.92 9.79 -5.41
N ALA A 85 5.21 8.92 -6.38
CA ALA A 85 4.52 7.64 -6.52
C ALA A 85 4.62 6.76 -5.26
N LEU A 86 5.80 6.71 -4.63
CA LEU A 86 6.00 5.97 -3.38
C LEU A 86 5.22 6.59 -2.21
N ALA A 87 5.20 7.92 -2.12
CA ALA A 87 4.45 8.62 -1.08
C ALA A 87 2.94 8.40 -1.25
N ASP A 88 2.43 8.44 -2.48
CA ASP A 88 1.03 8.20 -2.80
C ASP A 88 0.60 6.77 -2.47
N ALA A 89 1.43 5.76 -2.80
CA ALA A 89 1.14 4.37 -2.44
C ALA A 89 1.07 4.17 -0.92
N LYS A 90 2.01 4.77 -0.16
CA LYS A 90 2.02 4.72 1.31
C LYS A 90 0.83 5.47 1.92
N ARG A 91 0.43 6.60 1.32
CA ARG A 91 -0.75 7.36 1.72
C ARG A 91 -2.03 6.57 1.47
N ALA A 92 -2.18 5.95 0.31
CA ALA A 92 -3.33 5.11 -0.03
C ALA A 92 -3.52 3.99 1.01
N LEU A 93 -2.43 3.31 1.41
CA LEU A 93 -2.50 2.32 2.48
C LEU A 93 -2.95 2.91 3.81
N THR A 94 -2.45 4.09 4.16
CA THR A 94 -2.83 4.78 5.40
C THR A 94 -4.31 5.18 5.38
N ASP A 95 -4.82 5.69 4.27
CA ASP A 95 -6.22 6.10 4.12
C ASP A 95 -7.17 4.88 4.17
N LEU A 96 -6.81 3.78 3.51
CA LEU A 96 -7.53 2.50 3.56
C LEU A 96 -7.57 1.90 4.97
N ALA A 97 -6.45 2.04 5.69
CA ALA A 97 -6.27 1.59 7.06
C ALA A 97 -7.02 2.42 8.09
N GLN A 98 -7.12 3.72 7.90
CA GLN A 98 -7.92 4.61 8.75
C GLN A 98 -9.42 4.42 8.49
N GLY A 99 -9.77 3.76 7.38
CA GLY A 99 -11.14 3.37 7.08
C GLY A 99 -12.02 4.55 6.71
N GLY A 100 -11.50 5.51 5.94
CA GLY A 100 -12.28 6.58 5.32
C GLY A 100 -13.47 7.08 6.15
N ASP A 101 -13.22 7.61 7.35
CA ASP A 101 -14.17 8.47 8.06
C ASP A 101 -14.17 9.85 7.36
N GLY A 102 -14.69 9.86 6.13
CA GLY A 102 -14.89 11.04 5.30
C GLY A 102 -16.35 11.48 5.26
N GLY A 103 -17.11 11.26 6.34
CA GLY A 103 -18.44 11.81 6.54
C GLY A 103 -18.39 13.03 7.46
N GLY A 104 -18.22 14.22 6.88
CA GLY A 104 -18.42 15.52 7.56
C GLY A 104 -17.20 16.45 7.48
N VAL A 105 -17.19 17.38 6.53
CA VAL A 105 -17.86 18.71 6.58
C VAL A 105 -18.08 19.24 5.16
#